data_AF-A0A9D1E351-F1
#
_entry.id   AF-A0A9D1E351-F1
#
_cell.length_a   1.000
_cell.length_b   1.000
_cell.length_c   1.000
_cell.angle_alpha   90.00
_cell.angle_beta   90.00
_cell.angle_gamma   90.00
#
_symmetry.space_group_name_H-M   'P 1'
#
loop_
_entity.id
_entity.type
_entity.pdbx_description
1 polymer ?
#
loop_
_entity_poly.entity_id
_entity_poly.type
_entity_poly.pdbx_seq_one_letter_code
_entity_poly.pdbx_strand_id
1 'polypeptide(L)'
;MRKKCGADPLFVCRTGSKLFCDSQKDNDYVAVFEKSDVDYIHLRINGDCVFCYTKDCFEKMLTFQMEDFFNMHSVIMLFANGENLVFGQNPFPRYNWWNYRTKTVSCLLNVMDKTLSPPFATNAFNEKMCIKNTIWLFATYFVLQNRHTQFTPKQQKLLQLCHDNKLPVQYLKRLRTALLQMQEGFTLEKSLTEDLP
;
A
#
# COMPACT_ATOMS: atom_id res chain seq x y z
N MET A 1 -19.04 1.58 -26.01
CA MET A 1 -19.20 2.80 -25.19
C MET A 1 -17.96 2.97 -24.32
N ARG A 2 -17.34 4.15 -24.28
CA ARG A 2 -16.27 4.43 -23.29
C ARG A 2 -16.94 4.59 -21.93
N LYS A 3 -16.62 3.74 -20.97
CA LYS A 3 -17.09 3.89 -19.59
C LYS A 3 -16.53 5.22 -19.05
N LYS A 4 -17.40 6.08 -18.52
CA LYS A 4 -17.00 7.35 -17.91
C LYS A 4 -16.91 7.16 -16.39
N CYS A 5 -15.88 7.72 -15.74
CA CYS A 5 -16.02 8.05 -14.31
C CYS A 5 -17.01 9.22 -14.20
N GLY A 6 -17.70 9.37 -13.07
CA GLY A 6 -18.69 10.43 -12.84
C GLY A 6 -18.17 11.85 -13.18
N ALA A 7 -19.08 12.83 -13.24
CA ALA A 7 -18.75 14.18 -13.75
C ALA A 7 -17.65 14.88 -12.95
N ASP A 8 -17.71 14.86 -11.61
CA ASP A 8 -16.74 15.54 -10.73
C ASP A 8 -16.29 14.62 -9.58
N PRO A 9 -14.96 14.48 -9.33
CA PRO A 9 -14.46 13.71 -8.21
C PRO A 9 -14.68 14.47 -6.88
N LEU A 10 -15.01 13.70 -5.83
CA LEU A 10 -14.97 14.16 -4.44
C LEU A 10 -13.54 14.44 -4.01
N PHE A 11 -12.62 13.52 -4.34
CA PHE A 11 -11.19 13.70 -4.14
C PHE A 11 -10.37 12.80 -5.08
N VAL A 12 -9.10 13.17 -5.25
CA VAL A 12 -8.07 12.37 -5.93
C VAL A 12 -6.85 12.31 -5.02
N CYS A 13 -6.08 11.22 -5.02
CA CYS A 13 -4.84 11.13 -4.27
C CYS A 13 -3.83 10.22 -4.96
N ARG A 14 -2.55 10.41 -4.66
CA ARG A 14 -1.47 9.56 -5.16
C ARG A 14 -1.27 8.37 -4.23
N THR A 15 -1.08 7.19 -4.80
CA THR A 15 -0.85 5.93 -4.07
C THR A 15 0.33 5.11 -4.60
N GLY A 16 0.98 5.56 -5.69
CA GLY A 16 2.05 4.82 -6.36
C GLY A 16 3.39 4.76 -5.63
N SER A 17 4.31 3.94 -6.14
CA SER A 17 5.59 3.62 -5.48
C SER A 17 6.52 4.83 -5.33
N LYS A 18 6.34 5.86 -6.17
CA LYS A 18 7.03 7.17 -6.06
C LYS A 18 6.79 7.90 -4.73
N LEU A 19 5.87 7.43 -3.89
CA LEU A 19 5.72 7.94 -2.52
C LEU A 19 6.87 7.52 -1.60
N PHE A 20 7.61 6.46 -1.92
CA PHE A 20 8.56 5.85 -0.98
C PHE A 20 9.79 5.18 -1.62
N CYS A 21 9.91 5.20 -2.96
CA CYS A 21 11.11 4.79 -3.67
C CYS A 21 11.32 5.61 -4.94
N ASP A 22 12.51 5.52 -5.53
CA ASP A 22 12.94 6.28 -6.71
C ASP A 22 12.45 5.63 -8.01
N SER A 23 11.15 5.31 -8.09
CA SER A 23 10.52 4.78 -9.30
C SER A 23 10.33 5.88 -10.34
N GLN A 24 10.60 5.59 -11.62
CA GLN A 24 10.26 6.51 -12.72
C GLN A 24 8.87 6.24 -13.31
N LYS A 25 8.28 5.08 -13.05
CA LYS A 25 7.13 4.55 -13.82
C LYS A 25 5.78 4.66 -13.11
N ASP A 26 5.73 4.69 -11.79
CA ASP A 26 4.48 4.41 -11.07
C ASP A 26 3.87 5.71 -10.49
N ASN A 27 3.06 6.36 -11.32
CA ASN A 27 2.09 7.36 -10.86
C ASN A 27 0.73 6.65 -10.80
N ASP A 28 0.40 6.15 -9.62
CA ASP A 28 -0.91 5.58 -9.34
C ASP A 28 -1.74 6.59 -8.55
N TYR A 29 -3.00 6.74 -8.93
CA TYR A 29 -3.95 7.62 -8.28
C TYR A 29 -5.24 6.90 -7.92
N VAL A 30 -5.81 7.20 -6.75
CA VAL A 30 -7.18 6.84 -6.41
C VAL A 30 -8.05 8.08 -6.57
N ALA A 31 -9.18 7.95 -7.27
CA ALA A 31 -10.18 8.99 -7.43
C ALA A 31 -11.53 8.48 -6.92
N VAL A 32 -12.25 9.28 -6.14
CA VAL A 32 -13.55 8.89 -5.59
C VAL A 32 -14.62 9.85 -6.09
N PHE A 33 -15.75 9.32 -6.52
CA PHE A 33 -16.88 10.07 -7.07
C PHE A 33 -18.13 9.82 -6.24
N GLU A 34 -18.95 10.85 -6.01
CA GLU A 34 -20.23 10.70 -5.29
C GLU A 34 -21.21 9.83 -6.08
N LYS A 35 -21.20 9.97 -7.41
CA LYS A 35 -22.05 9.19 -8.32
C LYS A 35 -21.23 8.75 -9.53
N SER A 36 -21.29 7.46 -9.82
CA SER A 36 -20.70 6.84 -11.01
C SER A 36 -21.64 5.72 -11.46
N ASP A 37 -21.71 5.49 -12.77
CA ASP A 37 -22.50 4.38 -13.35
C ASP A 37 -21.85 3.01 -13.10
N VAL A 38 -20.63 3.01 -12.52
CA VAL A 38 -19.86 1.82 -12.17
C VAL A 38 -19.20 2.00 -10.80
N ASP A 39 -19.22 0.95 -9.99
CA ASP A 39 -18.61 0.95 -8.64
C ASP A 39 -17.09 1.14 -8.68
N TYR A 40 -16.44 0.57 -9.69
CA TYR A 40 -14.99 0.62 -9.88
C TYR A 40 -14.63 0.64 -11.37
N ILE A 41 -13.65 1.47 -11.71
CA ILE A 41 -13.00 1.45 -13.03
C ILE A 41 -11.53 1.84 -12.93
N HIS A 42 -10.69 1.07 -13.62
CA HIS A 42 -9.28 1.39 -13.83
C HIS A 42 -9.10 2.09 -15.18
N LEU A 43 -8.55 3.30 -15.16
CA LEU A 43 -8.24 4.10 -16.33
C LEU A 43 -6.73 4.32 -16.44
N ARG A 44 -6.24 4.43 -17.68
CA ARG A 44 -4.88 4.86 -17.98
C ARG A 44 -4.92 6.20 -18.70
N ILE A 45 -4.39 7.26 -18.08
CA ILE A 45 -4.45 8.64 -18.58
C ILE A 45 -3.03 9.18 -18.65
N ASN A 46 -2.54 9.54 -19.84
CA ASN A 46 -1.20 10.09 -20.06
C ASN A 46 -0.05 9.24 -19.46
N GLY A 47 -0.26 7.92 -19.33
CA GLY A 47 0.72 7.00 -18.75
C GLY A 47 0.49 6.68 -17.27
N ASP A 48 -0.29 7.49 -16.56
CA ASP A 48 -0.66 7.30 -15.16
C ASP A 48 -1.84 6.33 -15.03
N CYS A 49 -1.87 5.56 -13.94
CA CYS A 49 -2.97 4.67 -13.59
C CYS A 49 -3.92 5.38 -12.62
N VAL A 50 -5.21 5.42 -12.94
CA VAL A 50 -6.24 6.05 -12.12
C VAL A 50 -7.31 5.02 -11.76
N PHE A 51 -7.44 4.73 -10.48
CA PHE A 51 -8.43 3.85 -9.89
C PHE A 51 -9.62 4.68 -9.42
N CYS A 52 -10.71 4.70 -10.20
CA CYS A 52 -11.93 5.41 -9.86
C CYS A 52 -12.86 4.51 -9.02
N TYR A 53 -13.40 5.02 -7.92
CA TYR A 53 -14.39 4.35 -7.08
C TYR A 53 -15.64 5.22 -6.87
N THR A 54 -16.80 4.60 -6.67
CA THR A 54 -17.92 5.25 -5.98
C THR A 54 -17.57 5.46 -4.51
N LYS A 55 -18.20 6.46 -3.87
CA LYS A 55 -18.08 6.68 -2.42
C LYS A 55 -18.38 5.42 -1.61
N ASP A 56 -19.49 4.75 -1.90
CA ASP A 56 -19.89 3.52 -1.21
C ASP A 56 -18.85 2.40 -1.35
N CYS A 57 -18.30 2.21 -2.56
CA CYS A 57 -17.25 1.21 -2.80
C CYS A 57 -15.97 1.56 -2.03
N PHE A 58 -15.60 2.84 -2.03
CA PHE A 58 -14.46 3.33 -1.28
C PHE A 58 -14.63 3.15 0.25
N GLU A 59 -15.80 3.41 0.80
CA GLU A 59 -16.11 3.16 2.23
C GLU A 59 -16.01 1.67 2.61
N LYS A 60 -16.38 0.77 1.70
CA LYS A 60 -16.17 -0.68 1.89
C LYS A 60 -14.69 -1.05 1.87
N MET A 61 -13.88 -0.42 1.02
CA MET A 61 -12.42 -0.60 1.04
C MET A 61 -11.84 -0.12 2.38
N LEU A 62 -12.27 1.07 2.85
CA LEU A 62 -11.85 1.63 4.12
C LEU A 62 -12.15 0.70 5.31
N THR A 63 -13.26 -0.02 5.27
CA THR A 63 -13.65 -0.90 6.38
C THR A 63 -13.10 -2.32 6.26
N PHE A 64 -12.22 -2.56 5.28
CA PHE A 64 -11.61 -3.85 4.98
C PHE A 64 -12.65 -4.91 4.59
N GLN A 65 -13.77 -4.50 4.00
CA GLN A 65 -14.85 -5.41 3.58
C GLN A 65 -14.60 -6.01 2.18
N MET A 66 -13.64 -5.48 1.42
CA MET A 66 -13.31 -5.95 0.07
C MET A 66 -12.10 -6.91 0.01
N GLU A 67 -11.44 -7.18 1.15
CA GLU A 67 -10.33 -8.14 1.33
C GLU A 67 -9.22 -8.15 0.25
N ASP A 68 -9.01 -7.06 -0.50
CA ASP A 68 -7.98 -6.96 -1.54
C ASP A 68 -6.77 -6.16 -1.06
N PHE A 69 -5.58 -6.79 -1.13
CA PHE A 69 -4.30 -6.23 -0.69
C PHE A 69 -3.95 -4.87 -1.28
N PHE A 70 -4.09 -4.72 -2.60
CA PHE A 70 -3.72 -3.50 -3.30
C PHE A 70 -4.66 -2.35 -2.94
N ASN A 71 -5.95 -2.68 -2.74
CA ASN A 71 -6.95 -1.72 -2.27
C ASN A 71 -6.64 -1.23 -0.84
N MET A 72 -6.23 -2.11 0.07
CA MET A 72 -5.90 -1.72 1.46
C MET A 72 -4.60 -0.91 1.54
N HIS A 73 -3.58 -1.28 0.78
CA HIS A 73 -2.33 -0.52 0.69
C HIS A 73 -2.63 0.93 0.25
N SER A 74 -3.39 1.07 -0.84
CA SER A 74 -3.75 2.37 -1.41
C SER A 74 -4.49 3.25 -0.39
N VAL A 75 -5.39 2.65 0.40
CA VAL A 75 -6.09 3.33 1.49
C VAL A 75 -5.14 3.79 2.60
N ILE A 76 -4.23 2.92 3.07
CA ILE A 76 -3.32 3.26 4.17
C ILE A 76 -2.37 4.38 3.76
N MET A 77 -1.79 4.30 2.56
CA MET A 77 -0.95 5.36 2.02
C MET A 77 -1.73 6.67 1.85
N LEU A 78 -2.99 6.59 1.42
CA LEU A 78 -3.84 7.76 1.25
C LEU A 78 -4.05 8.53 2.57
N PHE A 79 -4.37 7.85 3.67
CA PHE A 79 -4.70 8.55 4.92
C PHE A 79 -3.50 8.81 5.84
N ALA A 80 -2.40 8.10 5.67
CA ALA A 80 -1.18 8.35 6.43
C ALA A 80 -0.33 9.50 5.87
N ASN A 81 -0.56 9.93 4.61
CA ASN A 81 0.32 10.89 3.95
C ASN A 81 0.11 12.35 4.36
N GLY A 82 -1.09 12.73 4.82
CA GLY A 82 -1.41 14.11 5.25
C GLY A 82 -1.32 15.21 4.17
N GLU A 83 -0.51 15.00 3.12
CA GLU A 83 -0.18 15.95 2.04
C GLU A 83 -0.85 15.59 0.71
N ASN A 84 -1.82 14.68 0.71
CA ASN A 84 -2.48 14.27 -0.52
C ASN A 84 -3.36 15.39 -1.09
N LEU A 85 -3.10 15.73 -2.36
CA LEU A 85 -3.81 16.77 -3.10
C LEU A 85 -5.27 16.36 -3.38
N VAL A 86 -6.18 16.71 -2.47
CA VAL A 86 -7.63 16.59 -2.66
C VAL A 86 -8.06 17.58 -3.75
N PHE A 87 -8.18 17.12 -5.00
CA PHE A 87 -8.89 17.86 -6.04
C PHE A 87 -10.37 17.45 -6.01
N GLY A 88 -11.24 18.34 -5.54
CA GLY A 88 -12.68 18.11 -5.42
C GLY A 88 -13.30 18.95 -4.29
N GLN A 89 -14.61 19.19 -4.35
CA GLN A 89 -15.30 20.16 -3.48
C GLN A 89 -15.45 19.76 -2.00
N ASN A 90 -14.96 18.59 -1.56
CA ASN A 90 -15.04 18.20 -0.15
C ASN A 90 -13.88 17.28 0.26
N PRO A 91 -13.05 17.62 1.26
CA PRO A 91 -12.15 16.64 1.84
C PRO A 91 -12.98 15.52 2.45
N PHE A 92 -12.61 14.27 2.15
CA PHE A 92 -13.23 13.11 2.78
C PHE A 92 -13.11 13.28 4.31
N PRO A 93 -14.18 12.99 5.10
CA PRO A 93 -14.12 13.13 6.56
C PRO A 93 -12.90 12.41 7.12
N ARG A 94 -12.29 12.98 8.18
CA ARG A 94 -11.08 12.43 8.82
C ARG A 94 -11.29 10.96 9.18
N TYR A 95 -10.84 10.07 8.32
CA TYR A 95 -10.91 8.65 8.52
C TYR A 95 -9.75 8.21 9.41
N ASN A 96 -10.08 7.68 10.59
CA ASN A 96 -9.08 7.18 11.53
C ASN A 96 -8.67 5.76 11.13
N TRP A 97 -7.80 5.67 10.13
CA TRP A 97 -7.27 4.42 9.59
C TRP A 97 -6.59 3.54 10.66
N TRP A 98 -6.06 4.15 11.73
CA TRP A 98 -5.40 3.42 12.81
C TRP A 98 -6.35 2.50 13.58
N ASN A 99 -7.65 2.80 13.64
CA ASN A 99 -8.66 1.92 14.25
C ASN A 99 -8.73 0.55 13.56
N TYR A 100 -8.21 0.44 12.34
CA TYR A 100 -8.19 -0.78 11.54
C TYR A 100 -6.82 -1.46 11.53
N ARG A 101 -5.90 -1.07 12.43
CA ARG A 101 -4.54 -1.68 12.52
C ARG A 101 -4.60 -3.20 12.60
N THR A 102 -5.39 -3.76 13.51
CA THR A 102 -5.46 -5.21 13.69
C THR A 102 -5.92 -5.92 12.42
N LYS A 103 -6.96 -5.40 11.75
CA LYS A 103 -7.43 -5.93 10.46
C LYS A 103 -6.38 -5.80 9.36
N THR A 104 -5.67 -4.67 9.33
CA THR A 104 -4.57 -4.43 8.40
C THR A 104 -3.47 -5.48 8.59
N VAL A 105 -2.99 -5.66 9.81
CA VAL A 105 -1.93 -6.63 10.13
C VAL A 105 -2.36 -8.05 9.77
N SER A 106 -3.59 -8.44 10.14
CA SER A 106 -4.15 -9.74 9.76
C SER A 106 -4.16 -9.95 8.25
N CYS A 107 -4.49 -8.90 7.48
CA CYS A 107 -4.52 -9.01 6.03
C CYS A 107 -3.12 -9.07 5.41
N LEU A 108 -2.16 -8.29 5.93
CA LEU A 108 -0.75 -8.39 5.52
C LEU A 108 -0.22 -9.81 5.72
N LEU A 109 -0.49 -10.41 6.89
CA LEU A 109 -0.12 -11.79 7.19
C LEU A 109 -0.79 -12.78 6.21
N ASN A 110 -2.10 -12.62 5.95
CA ASN A 110 -2.83 -13.47 5.02
C ASN A 110 -2.28 -13.41 3.59
N VAL A 111 -1.92 -12.22 3.10
CA VAL A 111 -1.32 -12.02 1.78
C VAL A 111 0.08 -12.65 1.71
N MET A 112 0.88 -12.46 2.76
CA MET A 112 2.19 -13.11 2.87
C MET A 112 2.09 -14.63 2.85
N ASP A 113 1.17 -15.21 3.61
CA ASP A 113 1.07 -16.66 3.73
C ASP A 113 0.43 -17.32 2.48
N LYS A 114 -0.54 -16.66 1.83
CA LYS A 114 -1.28 -17.23 0.67
C LYS A 114 -0.74 -16.87 -0.70
N THR A 115 -0.21 -15.67 -0.87
CA THR A 115 0.15 -15.12 -2.21
C THR A 115 1.65 -15.00 -2.38
N LEU A 116 2.38 -14.75 -1.30
CA LEU A 116 3.81 -14.43 -1.30
C LEU A 116 4.61 -15.38 -0.39
N SER A 117 4.13 -16.61 -0.20
CA SER A 117 4.90 -17.64 0.49
C SER A 117 5.95 -18.21 -0.47
N PRO A 118 7.17 -18.55 -0.02
CA PRO A 118 8.13 -19.26 -0.86
C PRO A 118 7.50 -20.55 -1.42
N PRO A 119 7.66 -20.84 -2.72
CA PRO A 119 8.59 -20.20 -3.67
C PRO A 119 8.06 -18.95 -4.41
N PHE A 120 6.79 -18.56 -4.25
CA PHE A 120 6.16 -17.50 -5.06
C PHE A 120 6.66 -16.07 -4.77
N ALA A 121 7.34 -15.86 -3.65
CA ALA A 121 7.93 -14.58 -3.26
C ALA A 121 9.36 -14.33 -3.77
N THR A 122 9.97 -15.29 -4.48
CA THR A 122 11.37 -15.20 -4.88
C THR A 122 11.53 -14.72 -6.32
N ASN A 123 12.62 -13.99 -6.57
CA ASN A 123 12.91 -13.49 -7.91
C ASN A 123 13.28 -14.65 -8.85
N ALA A 124 12.67 -14.69 -10.03
CA ALA A 124 12.89 -15.75 -11.03
C ALA A 124 14.35 -15.85 -11.53
N PHE A 125 15.12 -14.77 -11.45
CA PHE A 125 16.53 -14.73 -11.83
C PHE A 125 17.48 -14.96 -10.65
N ASN A 126 17.01 -14.79 -9.40
CA ASN A 126 17.77 -15.06 -8.19
C ASN A 126 16.83 -15.39 -7.01
N GLU A 127 16.66 -16.68 -6.74
CA GLU A 127 15.72 -17.16 -5.73
C GLU A 127 16.05 -16.73 -4.29
N LYS A 128 17.27 -16.20 -4.05
CA LYS A 128 17.66 -15.65 -2.75
C LYS A 128 17.13 -14.24 -2.51
N MET A 129 16.55 -13.60 -3.52
CA MET A 129 16.02 -12.23 -3.45
C MET A 129 14.48 -12.21 -3.49
N CYS A 130 13.89 -11.22 -2.83
CA CYS A 130 12.48 -10.92 -2.90
C CYS A 130 12.07 -10.42 -4.29
N ILE A 131 10.84 -10.70 -4.70
CA ILE A 131 10.22 -10.00 -5.84
C ILE A 131 9.85 -8.55 -5.50
N LYS A 132 9.92 -7.67 -6.50
CA LYS A 132 9.53 -6.24 -6.41
C LYS A 132 8.16 -6.04 -5.76
N ASN A 133 7.17 -6.89 -6.05
CA ASN A 133 5.81 -6.74 -5.52
C ASN A 133 5.73 -6.81 -3.99
N THR A 134 6.71 -7.40 -3.31
CA THR A 134 6.74 -7.44 -1.85
C THR A 134 6.99 -6.06 -1.21
N ILE A 135 7.44 -5.07 -1.98
CA ILE A 135 7.69 -3.70 -1.50
C ILE A 135 6.49 -3.08 -0.79
N TRP A 136 5.28 -3.37 -1.27
CA TRP A 136 4.03 -2.86 -0.72
C TRP A 136 3.76 -3.37 0.70
N LEU A 137 4.21 -4.60 1.02
CA LEU A 137 4.12 -5.15 2.37
C LEU A 137 5.02 -4.36 3.33
N PHE A 138 6.28 -4.12 2.93
CA PHE A 138 7.24 -3.37 3.73
C PHE A 138 6.81 -1.91 3.91
N ALA A 139 6.36 -1.25 2.85
CA ALA A 139 5.90 0.14 2.90
C ALA A 139 4.70 0.27 3.86
N THR A 140 3.71 -0.60 3.72
CA THR A 140 2.53 -0.60 4.60
C THR A 140 2.92 -0.84 6.05
N TYR A 141 3.78 -1.83 6.32
CA TYR A 141 4.29 -2.10 7.66
C TYR A 141 4.99 -0.87 8.27
N PHE A 142 5.86 -0.19 7.52
CA PHE A 142 6.54 1.00 8.03
C PHE A 142 5.59 2.17 8.29
N VAL A 143 4.54 2.32 7.47
CA VAL A 143 3.47 3.29 7.78
C VAL A 143 2.76 2.94 9.09
N LEU A 144 2.48 1.66 9.34
CA LEU A 144 1.91 1.23 10.62
C LEU A 144 2.86 1.52 11.80
N GLN A 145 4.16 1.24 11.61
CA GLN A 145 5.18 1.46 12.63
C GLN A 145 5.35 2.96 12.95
N ASN A 146 5.46 3.79 11.92
CA ASN A 146 5.72 5.22 12.04
C ASN A 146 4.45 6.02 12.35
N ARG A 147 3.27 5.47 12.04
CA ARG A 147 1.97 6.17 12.03
C ARG A 147 1.87 7.32 11.01
N HIS A 148 2.74 7.33 10.01
CA HIS A 148 2.78 8.31 8.92
C HIS A 148 3.59 7.76 7.72
N THR A 149 3.56 8.44 6.58
CA THR A 149 4.32 8.08 5.36
C THR A 149 5.71 8.68 5.27
N GLN A 150 6.17 9.48 6.24
CA GLN A 150 7.58 9.92 6.25
C GLN A 150 8.47 8.72 6.61
N PHE A 151 9.19 8.18 5.62
CA PHE A 151 10.11 7.06 5.82
C PHE A 151 11.49 7.57 6.21
N THR A 152 12.14 6.89 7.15
CA THR A 152 13.56 7.17 7.46
C THR A 152 14.46 6.78 6.27
N PRO A 153 15.68 7.34 6.16
CA PRO A 153 16.61 6.98 5.08
C PRO A 153 16.90 5.47 5.00
N LYS A 154 16.95 4.79 6.15
CA LYS A 154 17.13 3.33 6.20
C LYS A 154 15.92 2.57 5.67
N GLN A 155 14.70 3.01 6.01
CA GLN A 155 13.47 2.42 5.47
C GLN A 155 13.38 2.63 3.95
N GLN A 156 13.70 3.83 3.46
CA GLN A 156 13.75 4.12 2.03
C GLN A 156 14.78 3.23 1.30
N LYS A 157 15.99 3.07 1.88
CA LYS A 157 17.01 2.15 1.33
C LYS A 157 16.49 0.71 1.23
N LEU A 158 15.80 0.21 2.25
CA LEU A 158 15.20 -1.14 2.23
C LEU A 158 14.14 -1.26 1.13
N LEU A 159 13.25 -0.27 1.02
CA LEU A 159 12.20 -0.22 0.00
C LEU A 159 12.82 -0.18 -1.41
N GLN A 160 13.88 0.60 -1.62
CA GLN A 160 14.60 0.65 -2.89
C GLN A 160 15.27 -0.68 -3.25
N LEU A 161 15.93 -1.34 -2.28
CA LEU A 161 16.49 -2.68 -2.50
C LEU A 161 15.40 -3.70 -2.87
N CYS A 162 14.21 -3.59 -2.28
CA CYS A 162 13.07 -4.43 -2.63
C CYS A 162 12.59 -4.14 -4.06
N HIS A 163 12.42 -2.86 -4.40
CA HIS A 163 12.03 -2.41 -5.74
C HIS A 163 12.96 -2.99 -6.83
N ASP A 164 14.26 -2.98 -6.56
CA ASP A 164 15.30 -3.41 -7.49
C ASP A 164 15.52 -4.93 -7.51
N ASN A 165 14.71 -5.71 -6.79
CA ASN A 165 14.86 -7.16 -6.59
C ASN A 165 16.22 -7.57 -5.99
N LYS A 166 16.76 -6.73 -5.09
CA LYS A 166 18.06 -6.93 -4.42
C LYS A 166 17.93 -7.21 -2.93
N LEU A 167 16.72 -7.11 -2.37
CA LEU A 167 16.48 -7.39 -0.95
C LEU A 167 16.48 -8.91 -0.71
N PRO A 168 17.30 -9.44 0.20
CA PRO A 168 17.32 -10.87 0.48
C PRO A 168 16.00 -11.40 1.06
N VAL A 169 15.59 -12.61 0.68
CA VAL A 169 14.32 -13.23 1.09
C VAL A 169 14.17 -13.38 2.61
N GLN A 170 15.27 -13.42 3.36
CA GLN A 170 15.25 -13.45 4.83
C GLN A 170 14.53 -12.25 5.44
N TYR A 171 14.50 -11.10 4.75
CA TYR A 171 13.78 -9.91 5.21
C TYR A 171 12.26 -10.12 5.22
N LEU A 172 11.71 -11.00 4.36
CA LEU A 172 10.29 -11.37 4.44
C LEU A 172 9.98 -12.18 5.69
N LYS A 173 10.89 -13.08 6.10
CA LYS A 173 10.75 -13.82 7.36
C LYS A 173 10.74 -12.86 8.55
N ARG A 174 11.67 -11.90 8.56
CA ARG A 174 11.72 -10.84 9.59
C ARG A 174 10.45 -9.98 9.59
N LEU A 175 9.95 -9.60 8.42
CA LEU A 175 8.70 -8.84 8.29
C LEU A 175 7.51 -9.61 8.86
N ARG A 176 7.44 -10.92 8.61
CA ARG A 176 6.38 -11.76 9.17
C ARG A 176 6.44 -11.78 10.70
N THR A 177 7.62 -11.97 11.29
CA THR A 177 7.81 -11.88 12.75
C THR A 177 7.40 -10.50 13.29
N ALA A 178 7.79 -9.43 12.60
CA ALA A 178 7.42 -8.06 12.95
C ALA A 178 5.90 -7.85 12.98
N LEU A 179 5.19 -8.39 11.99
CA LEU A 179 3.73 -8.31 11.91
C LEU A 179 3.04 -9.12 13.01
N LEU A 180 3.53 -10.32 13.34
CA LEU A 180 3.02 -11.11 14.45
C LEU A 180 3.19 -10.39 15.80
N GLN A 181 4.38 -9.83 16.05
CA GLN A 181 4.63 -9.03 17.25
C GLN A 181 3.71 -7.81 17.31
N MET A 182 3.50 -7.12 16.18
CA MET A 182 2.55 -6.00 16.10
C MET A 182 1.09 -6.43 16.35
N GLN A 183 0.71 -7.65 15.95
CA GLN A 183 -0.63 -8.21 16.22
C GLN A 183 -0.84 -8.47 17.71
N GLU A 184 0.18 -9.00 18.37
CA GLU A 184 0.17 -9.34 19.80
C GLU A 184 0.43 -8.14 20.72
N GLY A 185 0.77 -6.97 20.15
CA GLY A 185 1.03 -5.73 20.89
C GLY A 185 2.44 -5.62 21.46
N PHE A 186 3.36 -6.46 21.02
CA PHE A 186 4.76 -6.42 21.42
C PHE A 186 5.57 -5.40 20.60
N THR A 187 6.67 -4.95 21.20
CA THR A 187 7.69 -4.16 20.50
C THR A 187 8.67 -5.10 19.81
N LEU A 188 9.16 -4.74 18.62
CA LEU A 188 10.15 -5.54 17.92
C LEU A 188 11.45 -5.66 18.70
N GLU A 189 11.94 -6.89 18.83
CA GLU A 189 13.24 -7.20 19.44
C GLU A 189 14.42 -6.77 18.55
N LYS A 190 14.24 -6.72 17.22
CA LYS A 190 15.24 -6.27 16.23
C LYS A 190 14.61 -5.51 15.08
N SER A 191 15.22 -4.39 14.66
CA SER A 191 14.67 -3.58 13.57
C SER A 191 14.82 -4.30 12.21
N LEU A 192 13.84 -4.13 11.32
CA LEU A 192 13.96 -4.58 9.92
C LEU A 192 15.11 -3.91 9.17
N THR A 193 15.63 -2.78 9.67
CA THR A 193 16.69 -2.02 9.02
C THR A 193 18.09 -2.21 9.64
N GLU A 194 18.21 -3.05 10.65
CA GLU A 194 19.42 -3.15 11.50
C GLU A 194 20.63 -3.70 10.75
N ASP A 195 20.42 -4.63 9.81
CA ASP A 195 21.46 -5.34 9.08
C ASP A 195 21.41 -5.06 7.56
N LEU A 196 20.92 -3.88 7.18
CA LEU A 196 20.82 -3.51 5.77
C LEU A 196 22.19 -3.64 5.10
N PRO A 197 22.30 -4.41 3.99
CA PRO A 197 23.55 -4.53 3.25
C PRO A 197 24.02 -3.18 2.68
#